data_AF-A0A4P5V6Q3-F1
#
_entry.id   AF-A0A4P5V6Q3-F1
#
_cell.length_a   1.000
_cell.length_b   1.000
_cell.length_c   1.000
_cell.angle_alpha   90.00
_cell.angle_beta   90.00
_cell.angle_gamma   90.00
#
_symmetry.space_group_name_H-M   'P 1'
#
loop_
_entity.id
_entity.type
_entity.pdbx_description
1 polymer ?
#
loop_
_entity_poly.entity_id
_entity_poly.type
_entity_poly.pdbx_seq_one_letter_code
_entity_poly.pdbx_strand_id
1 'polypeptide(L)'
;MTPDGIPDGSHASRVIIDHLLDGMGIEPGRALFLVQSEGMILPGRVEAVSGYVLGRDGRVHRWWLSWSETGNTYQLSPWAEVPDPVGAFGGDAEFRDAWSVVFDGSGD
;
A
#
# COMPACT_ATOMS: atom_id res chain seq x y z
N MET A 1 4.10 -29.99 1.13
CA MET A 1 2.66 -29.91 0.81
C MET A 1 1.93 -29.68 2.13
N THR A 2 1.73 -28.42 2.50
CA THR A 2 0.86 -28.01 3.61
C THR A 2 -0.50 -27.67 3.00
N PRO A 3 -1.57 -28.42 3.32
CA PRO A 3 -2.91 -28.07 2.90
C PRO A 3 -3.53 -27.21 4.02
N ASP A 4 -3.63 -25.90 3.85
CA ASP A 4 -4.63 -25.12 4.60
C ASP A 4 -4.83 -23.77 3.95
N GLY A 5 -6.00 -23.58 3.32
CA GLY A 5 -6.44 -22.34 2.71
C GLY A 5 -6.82 -21.28 3.75
N ILE A 6 -5.88 -20.91 4.62
CA ILE A 6 -5.89 -19.59 5.25
C ILE A 6 -5.61 -18.63 4.09
N PRO A 7 -6.45 -17.62 3.80
CA PRO A 7 -6.05 -16.59 2.85
C PRO A 7 -4.71 -16.05 3.37
N ASP A 8 -3.64 -16.23 2.60
CA ASP A 8 -2.30 -15.74 2.93
C ASP A 8 -2.49 -14.35 3.55
N GLY A 9 -1.96 -14.10 4.77
CA GLY A 9 -2.21 -12.85 5.49
C GLY A 9 -2.01 -11.60 4.61
N SER A 10 -1.15 -11.73 3.60
CA SER A 10 -0.90 -10.79 2.51
C SER A 10 -2.14 -10.43 1.66
N HIS A 11 -3.04 -11.38 1.36
CA HIS A 11 -4.30 -11.12 0.65
C HIS A 11 -5.27 -10.29 1.51
N ALA A 12 -5.43 -10.66 2.78
CA ALA A 12 -6.30 -9.93 3.70
C ALA A 12 -5.80 -8.47 3.88
N SER A 13 -4.50 -8.29 4.08
CA SER A 13 -3.89 -6.96 4.17
C SER A 13 -4.14 -6.14 2.90
N ARG A 14 -4.01 -6.76 1.71
CA ARG A 14 -4.24 -6.08 0.44
C ARG A 14 -5.66 -5.53 0.31
N VAL A 15 -6.68 -6.34 0.64
CA VAL A 15 -8.08 -5.91 0.57
C VAL A 15 -8.36 -4.75 1.53
N ILE A 16 -7.82 -4.82 2.75
CA ILE A 16 -7.98 -3.75 3.75
C ILE A 16 -7.30 -2.46 3.29
N ILE A 17 -6.08 -2.54 2.76
CA ILE A 17 -5.37 -1.37 2.22
C ILE A 17 -6.15 -0.74 1.09
N ASP A 18 -6.63 -1.53 0.13
CA ASP A 18 -7.39 -1.01 -1.01
C ASP A 18 -8.65 -0.26 -0.54
N HIS A 19 -9.36 -0.80 0.45
CA HIS A 19 -10.52 -0.14 1.06
C HIS A 19 -10.16 1.15 1.80
N LEU A 20 -9.06 1.16 2.57
CA LEU A 20 -8.62 2.35 3.30
C LEU A 20 -8.18 3.47 2.36
N LEU A 21 -7.47 3.14 1.28
CA LEU A 21 -7.04 4.12 0.28
C LEU A 21 -8.24 4.70 -0.48
N ASP A 22 -9.25 3.88 -0.79
CA ASP A 22 -10.54 4.35 -1.36
C ASP A 22 -11.24 5.33 -0.40
N GLY A 23 -11.32 4.98 0.89
CA GLY A 23 -11.88 5.86 1.92
C GLY A 23 -11.13 7.18 2.11
N MET A 24 -9.85 7.26 1.74
CA MET A 24 -9.04 8.48 1.75
C MET A 24 -9.15 9.29 0.45
N GLY A 25 -9.92 8.83 -0.54
CA GLY A 25 -10.09 9.50 -1.82
C GLY A 25 -8.90 9.34 -2.77
N ILE A 26 -8.02 8.36 -2.53
CA ILE A 26 -6.95 8.04 -3.48
C ILE A 26 -7.59 7.26 -4.63
N GLU A 27 -7.78 7.92 -5.77
CA GLU A 27 -8.54 7.39 -6.91
C GLU A 27 -8.02 6.02 -7.42
N PRO A 28 -8.90 5.21 -8.05
CA PRO A 28 -8.47 4.06 -8.84
C PRO A 28 -7.49 4.50 -9.94
N GLY A 29 -6.51 3.63 -10.25
CA GLY A 29 -5.36 3.98 -11.09
C GLY A 29 -4.12 4.44 -10.32
N ARG A 30 -4.10 4.18 -9.00
CA ARG A 30 -2.91 4.24 -8.14
C ARG A 30 -2.07 2.96 -8.23
N ALA A 31 -0.81 3.04 -7.85
CA ALA A 31 0.07 1.87 -7.73
C ALA A 31 0.72 1.79 -6.35
N LEU A 32 0.80 0.58 -5.79
CA LEU A 32 1.57 0.30 -4.57
C LEU A 32 2.95 -0.24 -4.96
N PHE A 33 3.99 0.14 -4.23
CA PHE A 33 5.36 -0.30 -4.47
C PHE A 33 6.15 -0.38 -3.16
N LEU A 34 7.23 -1.18 -3.18
CA LEU A 34 8.07 -1.46 -2.00
C LEU A 34 7.22 -1.94 -0.82
N VAL A 35 6.28 -2.84 -1.09
CA VAL A 35 5.38 -3.39 -0.06
C VAL A 35 6.10 -4.52 0.66
N GLN A 36 6.20 -4.40 1.98
CA GLN A 36 6.93 -5.34 2.82
C GLN A 36 6.13 -5.72 4.07
N SER A 37 6.37 -6.94 4.55
CA SER A 37 5.87 -7.41 5.84
C SER A 37 6.67 -6.79 6.98
N GLU A 38 5.96 -6.37 8.02
CA GLU A 38 6.55 -5.81 9.25
C GLU A 38 6.70 -6.88 10.34
N GLY A 39 6.30 -8.14 10.08
CA GLY A 39 6.41 -9.26 11.03
C GLY A 39 5.47 -9.16 12.24
N MET A 40 4.51 -8.24 12.22
CA MET A 40 3.49 -8.06 13.26
C MET A 40 2.14 -8.55 12.77
N ILE A 41 1.41 -9.27 13.63
CA ILE A 41 0.04 -9.73 13.33
C ILE A 41 -0.97 -8.84 14.06
N LEU A 42 -1.82 -8.18 13.27
CA LEU A 42 -2.92 -7.35 13.72
C LEU A 42 -4.14 -8.23 14.09
N PRO A 43 -5.16 -7.64 14.75
CA PRO A 43 -6.44 -8.32 14.97
C PRO A 43 -6.98 -8.97 13.69
N GLY A 44 -7.67 -10.10 13.82
CA GLY A 44 -8.17 -10.85 12.66
C GLY A 44 -7.12 -11.66 11.89
N ARG A 45 -5.91 -11.84 12.45
CA ARG A 45 -4.77 -12.55 11.80
C ARG A 45 -4.28 -11.88 10.52
N VAL A 46 -4.40 -10.55 10.46
CA VAL A 46 -3.94 -9.74 9.34
C VAL A 46 -2.48 -9.37 9.56
N GLU A 47 -1.63 -9.50 8.54
CA GLU A 47 -0.24 -9.12 8.64
C GLU A 47 -0.08 -7.60 8.49
N ALA A 48 0.62 -6.97 9.43
CA ALA A 48 1.02 -5.59 9.31
C ALA A 48 2.04 -5.47 8.18
N VAL A 49 1.75 -4.56 7.25
CA VAL A 49 2.58 -4.30 6.09
C VAL A 49 2.77 -2.81 5.95
N SER A 50 3.90 -2.42 5.36
CA SER A 50 4.20 -1.04 5.02
C SER A 50 4.60 -0.94 3.56
N GLY A 51 4.55 0.28 3.02
CA GLY A 51 4.97 0.53 1.66
C GLY A 51 4.65 1.95 1.23
N TYR A 52 4.61 2.13 -0.08
CA TYR A 52 4.31 3.41 -0.70
C TYR A 52 3.15 3.28 -1.68
N VAL A 53 2.45 4.38 -1.88
CA VAL A 53 1.41 4.51 -2.90
C VAL A 53 1.73 5.71 -3.76
N LEU A 54 1.67 5.53 -5.08
CA LEU A 54 1.74 6.59 -6.08
C LEU A 54 0.32 6.89 -6.57
N GLY A 55 -0.14 8.12 -6.35
CA GLY A 55 -1.41 8.63 -6.86
C GLY A 55 -1.30 9.19 -8.28
N ARG A 56 -2.43 9.35 -8.97
CA ARG A 56 -2.48 9.93 -10.34
C ARG A 56 -2.08 11.39 -10.38
N ASP A 57 -2.13 12.08 -9.24
CA ASP A 57 -1.65 13.45 -9.07
C ASP A 57 -0.12 13.54 -8.97
N GLY A 58 0.60 12.41 -9.00
CA GLY A 58 2.06 12.35 -8.93
C GLY A 58 2.64 12.36 -7.53
N ARG A 59 1.82 12.48 -6.49
CA ARG A 59 2.30 12.38 -5.12
C ARG A 59 2.50 10.94 -4.71
N VAL A 60 3.57 10.74 -3.94
CA VAL A 60 3.85 9.49 -3.26
C VAL A 60 3.59 9.67 -1.78
N HIS A 61 2.90 8.70 -1.19
CA HIS A 61 2.71 8.64 0.26
C HIS A 61 3.28 7.35 0.80
N ARG A 62 4.06 7.45 1.88
CA ARG A 62 4.38 6.33 2.74
C ARG A 62 3.17 5.99 3.60
N TRP A 63 2.92 4.70 3.77
CA TRP A 63 1.87 4.19 4.63
C TRP A 63 2.34 2.97 5.43
N TRP A 64 1.66 2.70 6.53
CA TRP A 64 1.77 1.45 7.28
C TRP A 64 0.38 1.03 7.74
N LEU A 65 -0.05 -0.18 7.34
CA LEU A 65 -1.24 -0.82 7.85
C LEU A 65 -1.11 -1.13 9.35
N SER A 66 -1.86 -0.41 10.18
CA SER A 66 -1.88 -0.58 11.63
C SER A 66 -3.31 -0.72 12.16
N TRP A 67 -3.43 -1.10 13.43
CA TRP A 67 -4.69 -1.14 14.15
C TRP A 67 -4.80 0.06 15.08
N SER A 68 -5.90 0.82 14.99
CA SER A 68 -6.22 1.87 15.94
C SER A 68 -7.02 1.28 17.09
N GLU A 69 -6.42 1.20 18.28
CA GLU A 69 -7.15 0.75 19.48
C GLU A 69 -8.30 1.70 19.85
N THR A 70 -8.11 3.01 19.65
CA THR A 70 -9.14 4.02 19.93
C THR A 70 -10.31 3.95 18.96
N GLY A 71 -10.03 3.76 17.67
CA GLY A 71 -11.08 3.63 16.65
C GLY A 71 -11.65 2.23 16.51
N ASN A 72 -11.02 1.24 17.14
CA ASN A 72 -11.29 -0.19 16.97
C ASN A 72 -11.40 -0.58 15.48
N THR A 73 -10.46 -0.08 14.67
CA THR A 73 -10.45 -0.23 13.21
C THR A 73 -9.01 -0.24 12.66
N TYR A 74 -8.83 -0.78 11.46
CA TYR A 74 -7.59 -0.62 10.70
C TYR A 74 -7.43 0.82 10.21
N GLN A 75 -6.18 1.24 10.06
CA GLN A 75 -5.80 2.54 9.52
C GLN A 75 -4.46 2.46 8.78
N LEU A 76 -4.18 3.45 7.94
CA LEU A 76 -2.86 3.66 7.37
C LEU A 76 -2.15 4.76 8.19
N SER A 77 -1.23 4.36 9.05
CA SER A 77 -0.51 5.27 9.94
C SER A 77 0.91 4.75 10.26
N PRO A 78 1.97 5.56 10.07
CA PRO A 78 1.91 6.95 9.61
C PRO A 78 1.50 7.05 8.13
N TRP A 79 0.78 8.13 7.80
CA TRP A 79 0.51 8.56 6.43
C TRP A 79 1.31 9.83 6.16
N ALA A 80 2.32 9.75 5.29
CA ALA A 80 3.24 10.86 5.05
C ALA A 80 3.59 11.01 3.57
N GLU A 81 3.44 12.22 3.04
CA GLU A 81 3.86 12.56 1.67
C GLU A 81 5.40 12.52 1.56
N VAL A 82 5.90 11.97 0.46
CA VAL A 82 7.31 11.98 0.10
C VAL A 82 7.56 13.19 -0.82
N PRO A 83 8.33 14.20 -0.38
CA PRO A 83 8.43 15.48 -1.10
C PRO A 83 9.21 15.42 -2.42
N ASP A 84 10.14 14.48 -2.57
CA ASP A 84 10.90 14.26 -3.80
C ASP A 84 10.95 12.75 -4.14
N PRO A 85 9.85 12.19 -4.68
CA PRO A 85 9.78 10.75 -4.94
C PRO A 85 10.73 10.30 -6.04
N VAL A 86 10.99 11.15 -7.04
CA VAL A 86 11.91 10.82 -8.15
C VAL A 86 13.35 10.80 -7.66
N GLY A 87 13.76 11.74 -6.80
CA GLY A 87 15.09 11.69 -6.17
C GLY A 87 15.24 10.52 -5.19
N ALA A 88 14.18 10.17 -4.46
CA ALA A 88 14.19 9.07 -3.50
C ALA A 88 14.20 7.67 -4.16
N PHE A 89 13.39 7.48 -5.22
CA PHE A 89 13.09 6.15 -5.78
C PHE A 89 13.32 6.04 -7.28
N GLY A 90 13.82 7.07 -7.97
CA GLY A 90 14.03 7.03 -9.42
C GLY A 90 14.98 5.92 -9.90
N GLY A 91 15.79 5.37 -8.99
CA GLY A 91 16.63 4.19 -9.21
C GLY A 91 15.90 2.84 -9.07
N ASP A 92 14.77 2.80 -8.37
CA ASP A 92 14.07 1.58 -7.98
C ASP A 92 13.19 1.02 -9.11
N ALA A 93 13.30 -0.28 -9.35
CA ALA A 93 12.52 -0.96 -10.38
C ALA A 93 11.02 -0.93 -10.06
N GLU A 94 10.64 -1.16 -8.79
CA GLU A 94 9.24 -1.14 -8.38
C GLU A 94 8.61 0.24 -8.49
N PHE A 95 9.36 1.31 -8.20
CA PHE A 95 8.87 2.67 -8.40
C PHE A 95 8.67 2.99 -9.88
N ARG A 96 9.59 2.56 -10.76
CA ARG A 96 9.45 2.75 -12.21
C ARG A 96 8.27 1.97 -12.78
N ASP A 97 8.03 0.76 -12.29
CA ASP A 97 6.86 -0.03 -12.65
C ASP A 97 5.56 0.67 -12.21
N ALA A 98 5.50 1.10 -10.94
CA ALA A 98 4.38 1.89 -10.43
C ALA A 98 4.14 3.17 -11.25
N TRP A 99 5.21 3.87 -11.62
CA TRP A 99 5.14 5.05 -12.47
C TRP A 99 4.55 4.73 -13.84
N SER A 100 4.99 3.64 -14.47
CA SER A 100 4.47 3.17 -15.75
C SER A 100 2.97 2.83 -15.65
N VAL A 101 2.56 2.10 -14.61
CA VAL A 101 1.15 1.75 -14.37
C VAL A 101 0.28 3.01 -14.23
N VAL A 102 0.75 4.02 -13.51
CA VAL A 102 -0.04 5.22 -13.20
C VAL A 102 -0.09 6.18 -14.39
N PHE A 103 1.01 6.34 -15.14
CA PHE A 103 1.17 7.40 -16.14
C PHE A 103 1.29 6.92 -17.59
N ASP A 104 1.91 5.76 -17.85
CA ASP A 104 2.18 5.25 -19.21
C ASP A 104 1.05 4.33 -19.71
N GLY A 105 0.40 3.61 -18.79
CA GLY A 105 -0.71 2.69 -19.08
C GLY A 105 -2.05 3.34 -19.51
N SER A 106 -2.08 4.64 -19.84
CA SER A 106 -3.29 5.34 -20.32
C SER A 106 -3.36 5.48 -21.85
N GLY A 107 -2.51 4.76 -22.60
CA GLY A 107 -2.56 4.70 -24.06
C GLY A 107 -3.27 3.45 -24.58
N ASP A 108 -4.61 3.45 -24.59
CA ASP A 108 -5.43 2.63 -25.49
C ASP A 108 -6.33 3.56 -26.33
#